data_AF-A0A929SSL3-F1
#
_entry.id   AF-A0A929SSL3-F1
#
_cell.length_a   1.000
_cell.length_b   1.000
_cell.length_c   1.000
_cell.angle_alpha   90.00
_cell.angle_beta   90.00
_cell.angle_gamma   90.00
#
_symmetry.space_group_name_H-M   'P 1'
#
loop_
_entity.id
_entity.type
_entity.pdbx_description
1 polymer ?
#
loop_
_entity_poly.entity_id
_entity_poly.type
_entity_poly.pdbx_seq_one_letter_code
_entity_poly.pdbx_strand_id
1 'polypeptide(L)' 'MQESFGYAKEVKEYKENSENYFGHVGDVATIIRVMATTRTNTPDLYIILKILGKEEIAKRVGYLKKYLNN' A
#
# COMPACT_ATOMS: atom_id res chain seq x y z
N MET A 1 -7.73 -12.96 -6.27
CA MET A 1 -6.57 -12.58 -5.43
C MET A 1 -6.92 -11.39 -4.54
N GLN A 2 -7.39 -10.26 -5.06
CA GLN A 2 -7.73 -9.09 -4.22
C GLN A 2 -8.97 -9.33 -3.34
N GLU A 3 -10.05 -9.86 -3.90
CA GLU A 3 -11.24 -10.33 -3.16
C GLU A 3 -10.88 -11.38 -2.11
N SER A 4 -9.90 -12.23 -2.41
CA SER A 4 -9.39 -13.27 -1.51
C SER A 4 -8.70 -12.71 -0.25
N PHE A 5 -8.30 -11.43 -0.27
CA PHE A 5 -7.77 -10.70 0.88
C PHE A 5 -8.78 -9.69 1.46
N GLY A 6 -10.02 -9.66 0.96
CA GLY A 6 -11.08 -8.77 1.46
C GLY A 6 -10.96 -7.31 1.01
N TYR A 7 -10.29 -7.04 -0.12
CA TYR A 7 -10.19 -5.68 -0.70
C TYR A 7 -10.91 -5.60 -2.05
N ALA A 8 -11.69 -4.54 -2.21
CA ALA A 8 -12.37 -4.25 -3.47
C ALA A 8 -11.36 -3.86 -4.55
N LYS A 9 -11.65 -4.24 -5.80
CA LYS A 9 -10.77 -3.91 -6.93
C LYS A 9 -10.91 -2.44 -7.32
N GLU A 10 -12.14 -1.94 -7.31
CA GLU A 10 -12.46 -0.58 -7.73
C GLU A 10 -13.02 0.24 -6.58
N VAL A 11 -12.75 1.55 -6.60
CA VAL A 11 -13.28 2.49 -5.60
C VAL A 11 -14.81 2.50 -5.60
N LYS A 12 -15.41 2.36 -6.79
CA LYS A 12 -16.87 2.35 -6.93
C LYS A 12 -17.49 1.14 -6.23
N GLU A 13 -16.93 -0.04 -6.46
CA GLU A 13 -17.36 -1.29 -5.81
C GLU A 13 -17.25 -1.20 -4.28
N TYR A 14 -16.14 -0.65 -3.78
CA TYR A 14 -15.96 -0.39 -2.35
C TYR A 14 -17.04 0.55 -1.80
N LYS A 15 -17.35 1.64 -2.51
CA LYS A 15 -18.35 2.62 -2.06
C LYS A 15 -19.77 2.05 -2.04
N GLU A 16 -20.08 1.13 -2.95
CA GLU A 16 -21.41 0.50 -3.03
C GLU A 16 -21.62 -0.58 -1.97
N ASN A 17 -20.56 -1.26 -1.53
CA ASN A 17 -20.63 -2.38 -0.59
C ASN A 17 -19.53 -2.32 0.48
N SER A 18 -19.38 -1.18 1.15
CA SER A 18 -18.22 -0.91 2.02
C SER A 18 -18.07 -1.89 3.18
N GLU A 19 -19.16 -2.46 3.67
CA GLU A 19 -19.19 -3.45 4.75
C GLU A 19 -18.57 -4.80 4.37
N ASN A 20 -18.47 -5.09 3.07
CA ASN A 20 -17.93 -6.35 2.57
C ASN A 20 -16.41 -6.32 2.34
N TYR A 21 -15.77 -5.16 2.52
CA TYR A 21 -14.35 -4.98 2.22
C TYR A 21 -13.63 -4.15 3.29
N PHE A 22 -12.36 -4.44 3.53
CA PHE A 22 -11.50 -3.64 4.41
C PHE A 22 -11.07 -2.30 3.79
N GLY A 23 -11.34 -2.11 2.50
CA GLY A 23 -10.91 -0.99 1.68
C GLY A 23 -10.82 -1.38 0.22
N HIS A 24 -10.21 -0.54 -0.60
CA HIS A 24 -9.90 -0.86 -1.99
C HIS A 24 -8.39 -1.05 -2.19
N VAL A 25 -7.99 -1.69 -3.30
CA VAL A 25 -6.58 -1.98 -3.59
C VAL A 25 -5.68 -0.74 -3.69
N GLY A 26 -6.25 0.45 -3.93
CA GLY A 26 -5.51 1.71 -3.93
C GLY A 26 -5.11 2.18 -2.54
N ASP A 27 -5.82 1.76 -1.50
CA ASP A 27 -5.41 2.00 -0.11
C ASP A 27 -4.12 1.24 0.19
N VAL A 28 -4.05 -0.03 -0.23
CA VAL A 28 -2.83 -0.86 -0.10
C VAL A 28 -1.66 -0.22 -0.86
N ALA A 29 -1.89 0.29 -2.08
CA ALA A 29 -0.88 1.00 -2.84
C ALA A 29 -0.40 2.28 -2.13
N THR A 30 -1.31 3.00 -1.45
CA THR A 30 -0.99 4.19 -0.66
C THR A 30 -0.12 3.83 0.54
N ILE A 31 -0.44 2.75 1.26
CA ILE A 31 0.38 2.25 2.37
C ILE A 31 1.78 1.90 1.87
N ILE A 32 1.90 1.16 0.76
CA ILE A 32 3.19 0.83 0.15
C ILE A 32 3.97 2.09 -0.23
N ARG A 33 3.31 3.08 -0.82
CA ARG A 33 3.94 4.37 -1.18
C ARG A 33 4.53 5.05 0.05
N VAL A 34 3.75 5.20 1.12
CA VAL A 34 4.22 5.86 2.35
C VAL A 34 5.35 5.04 2.99
N MET A 35 5.22 3.72 3.07
CA MET A 35 6.27 2.83 3.59
C MET A 35 7.59 2.96 2.83
N ALA A 36 7.53 2.98 1.49
CA ALA A 36 8.72 2.99 0.65
C ALA A 36 9.32 4.39 0.47
N THR A 37 8.52 5.45 0.56
CA THR A 37 8.93 6.81 0.12
C THR A 37 8.71 7.91 1.14
N THR A 38 8.07 7.62 2.27
CA THR A 38 7.63 8.58 3.30
C THR A 38 6.80 9.73 2.73
N ARG A 39 6.14 9.52 1.58
CA ARG A 39 5.30 10.51 0.89
C ARG A 39 3.95 9.90 0.54
N THR A 40 2.89 10.70 0.56
CA THR A 40 1.54 10.29 0.14
C THR A 40 1.32 10.47 -1.36
N ASN A 41 2.10 11.34 -2.00
CA ASN A 41 2.09 11.55 -3.44
C ASN A 41 3.50 11.40 -4.01
N THR A 42 3.62 10.68 -5.12
CA THR A 42 4.89 10.36 -5.79
C THR A 42 4.69 10.32 -7.30
N PRO A 43 5.77 10.45 -8.09
CA PRO A 43 5.81 9.89 -9.44
C PRO A 43 5.46 8.39 -9.44
N ASP A 44 5.51 7.75 -10.60
CA ASP A 44 5.14 6.33 -10.76
C ASP A 44 5.77 5.43 -9.68
N LEU A 45 4.91 4.85 -8.84
CA LEU A 45 5.32 4.06 -7.69
C LEU A 45 6.06 2.80 -8.12
N TYR A 46 5.65 2.16 -9.21
CA TYR A 46 6.28 0.94 -9.70
C TYR A 46 7.73 1.21 -10.10
N ILE A 47 8.00 2.31 -10.81
CA ILE A 47 9.35 2.71 -11.19
C ILE A 47 10.20 3.01 -9.95
N ILE A 48 9.64 3.72 -8.95
CA ILE A 48 10.35 3.98 -7.70
C ILE A 48 10.73 2.68 -7.01
N LEU A 49 9.78 1.75 -6.83
CA LEU A 49 10.03 0.45 -6.20
C LEU A 49 11.08 -0.35 -6.98
N LYS A 50 11.06 -0.30 -8.31
CA LYS A 50 12.05 -0.96 -9.17
C LYS A 50 13.45 -0.38 -9.01
N ILE A 51 13.57 0.95 -8.89
CA ILE A 51 14.85 1.63 -8.66
C ILE A 51 15.40 1.32 -7.25
N LEU A 52 14.54 1.34 -6.24
CA LEU A 52 14.95 1.04 -4.86
C LEU A 52 15.44 -0.41 -4.72
N GLY A 53 14.77 -1.34 -5.40
CA GLY A 53 15.06 -2.76 -5.27
C GLY A 53 14.60 -3.34 -3.93
N LYS A 54 14.60 -4.67 -3.85
CA LYS A 54 13.99 -5.43 -2.74
C LYS A 54 14.64 -5.15 -1.38
N GLU A 55 15.96 -5.02 -1.35
CA GLU A 55 16.72 -4.86 -0.10
C GLU A 55 16.43 -3.52 0.58
N GLU A 56 16.45 -2.42 -0.19
CA GLU A 56 16.16 -1.08 0.33
C GLU A 56 14.70 -0.96 0.76
N ILE A 57 13.76 -1.56 0.01
CA ILE A 57 12.34 -1.61 0.42
C ILE A 57 12.20 -2.33 1.76
N ALA A 58 12.83 -3.50 1.92
CA ALA A 58 12.76 -4.26 3.17
C ALA A 58 13.34 -3.48 4.36
N LYS A 59 14.46 -2.78 4.14
CA LYS A 59 15.09 -1.91 5.13
C LYS A 59 14.15 -0.76 5.55
N ARG A 60 13.53 -0.06 4.60
CA ARG A 60 12.59 1.04 4.88
C ARG A 60 11.35 0.58 5.64
N VAL A 61 10.76 -0.54 5.22
CA VAL A 61 9.65 -1.17 5.96
C VAL A 61 10.06 -1.54 7.39
N GLY A 62 11.30 -2.01 7.56
CA GLY A 62 11.87 -2.31 8.88
C GLY A 62 11.94 -1.09 9.80
N TYR A 63 12.24 0.10 9.27
CA TYR A 63 12.18 1.34 10.06
C TYR A 63 10.75 1.66 10.48
N LEU A 64 9.78 1.57 9.57
CA LEU A 64 8.39 1.90 9.88
C LEU A 64 7.80 0.98 10.96
N LYS A 65 8.10 -0.33 10.90
CA LYS A 65 7.66 -1.30 11.92
C LYS A 65 8.09 -0.92 13.34
N LYS A 66 9.26 -0.31 13.51
CA LYS A 66 9.72 0.16 14.82
C LYS A 66 8.88 1.31 15.36
N TYR A 67 8.32 2.16 14.49
CA TYR A 67 7.46 3.27 14.90
C TYR A 67 6.02 2.83 15.21
N LEU A 68 5.52 1.77 14.56
CA LEU A 68 4.16 1.27 14.77
C LEU A 68 4.00 0.38 16.01
N ASN A 69 5.10 -0.16 16.54
CA ASN A 69 5.11 -1.05 17.71
C ASN A 69 5.44 -0.33 19.03
N ASN A 70 5.47 1.00 19.03
CA ASN A 70 5.53 1.85 20.24
C ASN A 70 4.16 2.48 20.48
#